data_AF-A0A972MU78-F1
#
_entry.id   AF-A0A972MU78-F1
#
_cell.length_a   1.000
_cell.length_b   1.000
_cell.length_c   1.000
_cell.angle_alpha   90.00
_cell.angle_beta   90.00
_cell.angle_gamma   90.00
#
_symmetry.space_group_name_H-M   'P 1'
#
loop_
_entity.id
_entity.type
_entity.pdbx_description
1 polymer ?
#
loop_
_entity_poly.entity_id
_entity_poly.type
_entity_poly.pdbx_seq_one_letter_code
_entity_poly.pdbx_strand_id
1 'polypeptide(L)'
;MAVLITDTCINCGACIDECPVEAIVDEDDNPTGEEIYYVYADKCVECVGYHDEPACATACPTEGCIVWDEVGASPEHREDITDEQRKNHEPVVE
;
A
#
# COMPACT_ATOMS: atom_id res chain seq x y z
N MET A 1 7.94 2.08 7.52
CA MET A 1 7.31 3.25 6.88
C MET A 1 6.46 2.70 5.73
N ALA A 2 5.32 3.30 5.43
CA ALA A 2 4.49 2.86 4.33
C ALA A 2 4.21 4.03 3.38
N VAL A 3 3.81 3.72 2.17
CA VAL A 3 3.14 4.71 1.33
C VAL A 3 1.69 4.87 1.80
N LEU A 4 1.14 6.07 1.60
CA LEU A 4 -0.28 6.36 1.77
C LEU A 4 -0.85 6.89 0.46
N ILE A 5 -2.13 6.61 0.23
CA ILE A 5 -2.90 7.13 -0.91
C ILE A 5 -3.69 8.33 -0.43
N THR A 6 -3.59 9.44 -1.17
CA THR A 6 -4.27 10.70 -0.86
C THR A 6 -5.65 10.77 -1.50
N ASP A 7 -6.42 11.80 -1.13
CA ASP A 7 -7.74 12.14 -1.68
C ASP A 7 -7.71 12.51 -3.17
N THR A 8 -6.54 12.61 -3.79
CA THR A 8 -6.38 12.84 -5.24
C THR A 8 -6.49 11.56 -6.06
N CYS A 9 -6.70 10.40 -5.42
CA CYS A 9 -6.92 9.13 -6.10
C CYS A 9 -8.10 9.19 -7.08
N ILE A 10 -7.94 8.53 -8.23
CA ILE A 10 -8.94 8.47 -9.31
C ILE A 10 -9.41 7.05 -9.61
N ASN A 11 -9.14 6.10 -8.70
CA ASN A 11 -9.55 4.69 -8.77
C ASN A 11 -9.22 4.01 -10.12
N CYS A 12 -8.00 4.25 -10.63
CA CYS A 12 -7.57 3.78 -11.95
C CYS A 12 -7.01 2.35 -12.00
N GLY A 13 -6.77 1.70 -10.85
CA GLY A 13 -6.23 0.34 -10.76
C GLY A 13 -4.71 0.21 -10.87
N ALA A 14 -4.01 1.21 -11.41
CA ALA A 14 -2.59 1.07 -11.81
C ALA A 14 -1.61 0.68 -10.68
N CYS A 15 -1.92 1.02 -9.43
CA CYS A 15 -1.03 0.72 -8.30
C CYS A 15 -1.24 -0.66 -7.68
N ILE A 16 -2.41 -1.28 -7.86
CA ILE A 16 -2.77 -2.56 -7.24
C ILE A 16 -1.87 -3.67 -7.78
N ASP A 17 -1.79 -3.78 -9.11
CA ASP A 17 -1.01 -4.83 -9.80
C ASP A 17 0.50 -4.71 -9.57
N GLU A 18 0.98 -3.51 -9.21
CA GLU A 18 2.39 -3.21 -9.04
C GLU A 18 2.88 -3.43 -7.60
N CYS A 19 1.96 -3.64 -6.64
CA CYS A 19 2.36 -3.92 -5.27
C CYS A 19 2.84 -5.38 -5.14
N PRO A 20 4.13 -5.64 -4.84
CA PRO A 20 4.67 -7.01 -4.84
C PRO A 20 4.12 -7.89 -3.71
N VAL A 21 3.44 -7.29 -2.75
CA VAL A 21 2.92 -7.90 -1.52
C VAL A 21 1.44 -7.56 -1.31
N GLU A 22 0.72 -7.18 -2.38
CA GLU A 22 -0.74 -7.00 -2.36
C GLU A 22 -1.24 -6.16 -1.17
N ALA A 23 -0.47 -5.12 -0.81
CA ALA A 23 -0.78 -4.25 0.33
C ALA A 23 -1.83 -3.19 -0.02
N ILE A 24 -2.19 -3.04 -1.29
CA ILE A 24 -3.13 -2.03 -1.77
C ILE A 24 -4.44 -2.70 -2.11
N VAL A 25 -5.54 -2.15 -1.62
CA VAL A 25 -6.91 -2.56 -1.96
C VAL A 25 -7.68 -1.41 -2.60
N ASP A 26 -8.70 -1.76 -3.36
CA ASP A 26 -9.60 -0.80 -4.00
C ASP A 26 -10.59 -0.16 -3.01
N GLU A 27 -11.47 0.71 -3.51
CA GLU A 27 -12.45 1.42 -2.70
C GLU A 27 -13.53 0.51 -2.10
N ASP A 28 -13.83 -0.65 -2.72
CA ASP A 28 -14.83 -1.58 -2.22
C ASP A 28 -14.30 -2.33 -0.97
N ASP A 29 -13.00 -2.60 -0.94
CA ASP A 29 -12.29 -3.28 0.16
C ASP A 29 -11.61 -2.31 1.15
N ASN A 30 -11.78 -0.99 0.99
CA ASN A 30 -11.18 0.00 1.88
C ASN A 30 -11.80 -0.07 3.31
N PRO A 31 -11.04 -0.42 4.36
CA PRO A 31 -11.57 -0.61 5.71
C PRO A 31 -12.03 0.69 6.39
N THR A 32 -11.63 1.85 5.87
CA THR A 32 -12.09 3.16 6.38
C THR A 32 -13.45 3.57 5.81
N GLY A 33 -13.90 2.92 4.72
CA GLY A 33 -15.11 3.27 3.98
C GLY A 33 -14.95 4.51 3.09
N GLU A 34 -13.73 4.99 2.85
CA GLU A 34 -13.47 6.06 1.90
C GLU A 34 -13.51 5.56 0.44
N GLU A 35 -13.99 6.38 -0.48
CA GLU A 35 -14.11 6.05 -1.92
C GLU A 35 -12.77 6.19 -2.69
N ILE A 36 -11.67 5.87 -2.03
CA ILE A 36 -10.31 5.86 -2.57
C ILE A 36 -9.63 4.53 -2.22
N TYR A 37 -8.56 4.20 -2.94
CA TYR A 37 -7.75 3.03 -2.64
C TYR A 37 -7.03 3.18 -1.29
N TYR A 38 -6.76 2.05 -0.65
CA TYR A 38 -6.18 2.00 0.69
C TYR A 38 -4.91 1.15 0.72
N VAL A 39 -3.94 1.56 1.54
CA VAL A 39 -2.70 0.81 1.78
C VAL A 39 -2.72 0.23 3.18
N TYR A 40 -2.66 -1.10 3.29
CA TYR A 40 -2.36 -1.78 4.54
C TYR A 40 -0.89 -1.53 4.92
N ALA A 41 -0.68 -0.53 5.78
CA ALA A 41 0.65 -0.05 6.17
C ALA A 41 1.50 -1.13 6.85
N ASP A 42 0.86 -2.08 7.52
CA ASP A 42 1.47 -3.26 8.14
C ASP A 42 1.93 -4.32 7.13
N LYS A 43 1.40 -4.28 5.91
CA LYS A 43 1.80 -5.16 4.80
C LYS A 43 2.84 -4.54 3.88
N CYS A 44 2.86 -3.21 3.77
CA CYS A 44 3.79 -2.50 2.92
C CYS A 44 5.25 -2.84 3.29
N VAL A 45 6.03 -3.28 2.31
CA VAL A 45 7.46 -3.64 2.49
C VAL A 45 8.41 -2.58 1.93
N GLU A 46 7.92 -1.38 1.62
CA GLU A 46 8.73 -0.29 1.03
C GLU A 46 9.42 -0.71 -0.28
N CYS A 47 8.87 -1.72 -0.97
CA CYS A 47 9.49 -2.42 -2.10
C CYS A 47 10.87 -3.04 -1.82
N VAL A 48 11.30 -3.14 -0.56
CA VAL A 48 12.59 -3.74 -0.18
C VAL A 48 12.64 -5.18 -0.67
N GLY A 49 13.65 -5.49 -1.50
CA GLY A 49 13.82 -6.81 -2.11
C GLY A 49 13.08 -7.02 -3.43
N TYR A 50 12.34 -6.02 -3.92
CA TYR A 50 11.57 -6.09 -5.17
C TYR A 50 11.93 -4.98 -6.16
N HIS A 51 11.96 -3.72 -5.71
CA HIS A 51 12.23 -2.55 -6.54
C HIS A 51 13.08 -1.52 -5.77
N ASP A 52 13.81 -0.66 -6.51
CA ASP A 52 14.64 0.38 -5.91
C ASP A 52 13.83 1.60 -5.43
N GLU A 53 12.59 1.74 -5.92
CA GLU A 53 11.64 2.82 -5.63
C GLU A 53 10.21 2.24 -5.54
N PRO A 54 9.24 2.97 -4.95
CA PRO A 54 7.85 2.49 -4.86
C PRO A 54 7.22 2.29 -6.24
N ALA A 55 7.03 1.03 -6.63
CA ALA A 55 6.44 0.67 -7.91
C ALA A 55 5.02 1.24 -8.07
N CYS A 56 4.22 1.19 -7.00
CA CYS A 56 2.88 1.79 -6.96
C CYS A 56 2.89 3.29 -7.26
N ALA A 57 3.79 4.06 -6.64
CA ALA A 57 3.88 5.51 -6.87
C ALA A 57 4.38 5.82 -8.29
N THR A 58 5.28 4.99 -8.83
CA THR A 58 5.80 5.12 -10.20
C THR A 58 4.72 4.85 -11.25
N ALA A 59 3.84 3.89 -10.98
CA ALA A 59 2.74 3.52 -11.87
C ALA A 59 1.52 4.45 -11.76
N CYS A 60 1.39 5.20 -10.65
CA CYS A 60 0.26 6.08 -10.44
C CYS A 60 0.26 7.24 -11.46
N PRO A 61 -0.81 7.42 -12.25
CA PRO A 61 -0.87 8.50 -13.25
C PRO A 61 -1.14 9.88 -12.64
N THR A 62 -1.50 9.94 -11.35
CA THR A 62 -1.80 11.18 -10.64
C THR A 62 -0.60 11.57 -9.78
N GLU A 63 0.03 12.69 -10.12
CA GLU A 63 1.16 13.23 -9.36
C GLU A 63 0.77 13.55 -7.92
N GLY A 64 1.57 13.09 -6.95
CA GLY A 64 1.32 13.31 -5.53
C GLY A 64 0.19 12.44 -4.94
N CYS A 65 -0.40 11.53 -5.72
CA CYS A 65 -1.45 10.64 -5.22
C CYS A 65 -0.92 9.64 -4.20
N ILE A 66 0.29 9.10 -4.42
CA ILE A 66 0.93 8.15 -3.51
C ILE A 66 2.17 8.82 -2.93
N VAL A 67 2.18 9.01 -1.62
CA VAL A 67 3.26 9.67 -0.89
C VAL A 67 3.73 8.80 0.26
N TRP A 68 4.94 9.05 0.75
CA TRP A 68 5.40 8.42 1.97
C TRP A 68 4.63 8.97 3.17
N ASP A 69 4.22 8.08 4.07
CA ASP A 69 3.65 8.44 5.37
C ASP A 69 4.67 9.16 6.26
N GLU A 70 4.24 9.83 7.32
CA GLU A 70 5.17 10.48 8.25
C GLU A 70 6.09 9.46 8.93
N VAL A 71 7.37 9.83 9.09
CA VAL A 71 8.37 8.97 9.74
C VAL A 71 7.90 8.63 11.16
N GLY A 72 7.61 7.35 11.41
CA GLY A 72 7.22 6.82 12.72
C GLY A 72 5.75 6.46 12.89
N ALA A 73 4.90 6.65 11.86
CA ALA A 73 3.49 6.26 11.91
C ALA A 73 3.24 4.80 11.47
N SER A 74 4.11 4.23 10.64
CA SER A 74 3.98 2.84 10.17
C SER A 74 4.95 1.89 10.89
N PRO A 75 4.58 0.61 11.12
CA PRO A 75 5.48 -0.40 11.67
C PRO A 75 6.78 -0.49 10.86
N GLU A 76 7.89 -0.82 11.54
CA GLU A 76 9.13 -1.25 10.88
C GLU A 76 8.90 -2.51 10.03
N HIS A 77 9.81 -2.85 9.13
CA HIS A 77 9.71 -4.09 8.35
C HIS A 77 9.50 -5.29 9.29
N ARG A 78 8.36 -5.98 9.15
CA ARG A 78 7.91 -7.04 10.06
C ARG A 78 8.21 -8.43 9.46
N GLU A 79 9.33 -9.01 9.88
CA GLU A 79 9.77 -10.36 9.50
C GLU A 79 8.86 -11.47 10.07
N ASP A 80 8.00 -11.13 11.04
CA ASP A 80 7.01 -12.04 11.64
C ASP A 80 5.75 -12.25 10.78
N ILE A 81 5.62 -11.56 9.65
CA ILE A 81 4.52 -11.70 8.69
C ILE A 81 4.90 -12.72 7.61
N THR A 82 4.09 -13.77 7.46
CA THR A 82 4.29 -14.80 6.43
C THR A 82 3.91 -14.29 5.03
N ASP A 83 4.44 -14.94 3.98
CA ASP A 83 4.03 -14.63 2.60
C ASP A 83 2.55 -14.86 2.35
N GLU A 84 1.91 -15.79 3.06
CA GLU A 84 0.45 -16.00 2.97
C GLU A 84 -0.31 -14.79 3.54
N GLN A 85 0.13 -14.27 4.70
CA GLN A 85 -0.44 -13.06 5.31
C GLN A 85 -0.13 -11.78 4.52
N ARG A 86 0.87 -11.78 3.65
CA ARG A 86 1.09 -10.68 2.71
C ARG A 86 0.14 -10.75 1.51
N LYS A 87 -0.36 -11.92 1.16
CA LYS A 87 -1.12 -12.11 -0.10
C LYS A 87 -2.65 -12.13 0.07
N ASN A 88 -3.15 -12.00 1.30
CA ASN A 88 -4.58 -11.82 1.55
C ASN A 88 -4.92 -10.32 1.68
N HIS A 89 -6.07 -9.87 1.18
CA HIS A 89 -6.52 -8.47 1.30
C HIS A 89 -7.03 -8.12 2.71
N GLU A 90 -6.41 -8.70 3.74
CA GLU A 90 -6.80 -8.53 5.15
C GLU A 90 -5.62 -7.92 5.92
N PRO A 91 -5.89 -7.12 6.97
CA PRO A 91 -4.83 -6.62 7.85
C PRO A 91 -4.15 -7.78 8.60
N VAL A 92 -2.84 -7.66 8.81
CA VAL A 92 -2.02 -8.67 9.50
C VAL A 92 -2.00 -8.44 11.01
N VAL A 93 -2.19 -7.19 11.44
CA VAL A 93 -2.41 -6.83 12.84
C VAL A 93 -3.82 -6.26 13.02
N GLU A 94 -4.53 -6.77 14.04
CA GLU A 94 -5.82 -6.22 14.49
C GLU A 94 -5.67 -4.86 15.17
#